data_AF-A0A382M927-F1
#
_entry.id   AF-A0A382M927-F1
#
_cell.length_a   1.000
_cell.length_b   1.000
_cell.length_c   1.000
_cell.angle_alpha   90.00
_cell.angle_beta   90.00
_cell.angle_gamma   90.00
#
_symmetry.space_group_name_H-M   'P 1'
#
loop_
_entity.id
_entity.type
_entity.pdbx_description
1 polymer ?
#
loop_
_entity_poly.entity_id
_entity_poly.type
_entity_poly.pdbx_seq_one_letter_code
_entity_poly.pdbx_strand_id
1 'polypeptide(L)'
;MKQIIIEVIGRLAAVAAVCLALGQAQVEAKPNVLFLFADDQCFETIGSLGLTDIDTPNLDRLASRGTQFSRAYNMGSWSGAVCVASRHMLITGRQIWRAQTASQTLRSGKKSTDEQKAAREQEFNNLWPQVMGRAGY
;
A
#
# COMPACT_ATOMS: atom_id res chain seq x y z
N MET A 1 -12.70 -60.26 16.56
CA MET A 1 -11.83 -59.19 17.13
C MET A 1 -10.92 -58.54 16.10
N LYS A 2 -10.06 -59.28 15.37
CA LYS A 2 -9.13 -58.67 14.39
C LYS A 2 -9.81 -57.86 13.27
N GLN A 3 -10.93 -58.34 12.73
CA GLN A 3 -11.70 -57.64 11.68
C GLN A 3 -12.22 -56.26 12.12
N ILE A 4 -12.76 -56.19 13.34
CA ILE A 4 -13.33 -54.96 13.91
C ILE A 4 -12.23 -53.91 14.13
N ILE A 5 -11.04 -54.34 14.57
CA ILE A 5 -9.89 -53.45 14.78
C ILE A 5 -9.42 -52.84 13.45
N ILE A 6 -9.38 -53.64 12.37
CA ILE A 6 -8.98 -53.18 11.04
C ILE A 6 -9.97 -52.13 10.49
N GLU A 7 -11.28 -52.36 10.65
CA GLU A 7 -12.31 -51.40 10.23
C GLU A 7 -12.25 -50.07 11.00
N VAL A 8 -12.00 -50.12 12.32
CA VAL A 8 -11.87 -48.92 13.15
C VAL A 8 -10.63 -48.10 12.77
N ILE A 9 -9.49 -48.75 12.52
CA ILE A 9 -8.27 -48.07 12.07
C ILE A 9 -8.49 -47.44 10.69
N GLY A 10 -9.15 -48.14 9.76
CA GLY A 10 -9.48 -47.60 8.44
C GLY A 10 -10.37 -46.35 8.50
N ARG A 11 -11.38 -46.35 9.39
CA ARG A 11 -12.25 -45.19 9.61
C ARG A 11 -11.50 -44.01 10.23
N LEU A 12 -10.64 -44.26 11.21
CA LEU A 12 -9.82 -43.21 11.84
C LEU A 12 -8.82 -42.59 10.85
N ALA A 13 -8.19 -43.41 10.01
CA ALA A 13 -7.30 -42.93 8.97
C ALA A 13 -8.04 -42.08 7.92
N ALA A 14 -9.26 -42.47 7.54
CA ALA A 14 -10.11 -41.70 6.63
C ALA A 14 -10.52 -40.35 7.23
N VAL A 15 -10.91 -40.31 8.51
CA VAL A 15 -11.23 -39.06 9.21
C VAL A 15 -10.00 -38.14 9.29
N ALA A 16 -8.84 -38.69 9.64
CA ALA A 16 -7.59 -37.92 9.69
C ALA A 16 -7.23 -37.33 8.31
N ALA A 17 -7.39 -38.10 7.23
CA ALA A 17 -7.13 -37.62 5.87
C ALA A 17 -8.08 -36.48 5.46
N VAL A 18 -9.37 -36.56 5.81
CA VAL A 18 -10.34 -35.47 5.56
C VAL A 18 -10.01 -34.23 6.39
N CYS A 19 -9.64 -34.39 7.66
CA CYS A 19 -9.22 -33.25 8.50
C CYS A 19 -7.96 -32.57 7.97
N LEU A 20 -6.98 -33.32 7.46
CA LEU A 20 -5.80 -32.75 6.81
C LEU A 20 -6.15 -32.03 5.50
N ALA A 21 -7.06 -32.59 4.69
CA ALA A 21 -7.50 -31.96 3.45
C ALA A 21 -8.27 -30.65 3.69
N LEU A 22 -9.08 -30.59 4.75
CA LEU A 22 -9.80 -29.38 5.15
C LEU A 22 -8.90 -28.33 5.83
N GLY A 23 -7.75 -28.76 6.37
CA GLY A 23 -6.76 -27.87 6.98
C GLY A 23 -5.78 -27.24 5.98
N GLN A 24 -5.75 -27.69 4.73
CA GLN A 24 -4.91 -27.12 3.69
C GLN A 24 -5.67 -26.05 2.89
N ALA A 25 -5.14 -24.83 2.97
CA ALA A 25 -5.41 -23.67 2.12
C ALA A 25 -6.61 -22.78 2.49
N GLN A 26 -6.40 -21.92 3.50
CA GLN A 26 -6.70 -20.51 3.29
C GLN A 26 -5.38 -19.83 2.92
N VAL A 27 -5.01 -19.91 1.63
CA VAL A 27 -4.02 -18.95 1.10
C VAL A 27 -4.67 -17.59 1.31
N GLU A 28 -4.14 -16.80 2.24
CA GLU A 28 -4.62 -15.45 2.43
C GLU A 28 -4.40 -14.71 1.12
N ALA A 29 -5.50 -14.47 0.40
CA ALA A 29 -5.44 -13.82 -0.90
C ALA A 29 -4.79 -12.45 -0.69
N LYS A 30 -3.78 -12.13 -1.50
CA LYS A 30 -3.13 -10.81 -1.43
C LYS A 30 -4.21 -9.73 -1.52
N PRO A 31 -4.30 -8.80 -0.57
CA PRO A 31 -5.33 -7.78 -0.61
C PRO A 31 -5.10 -6.85 -1.80
N ASN A 32 -6.17 -6.31 -2.37
CA ASN A 32 -6.02 -5.20 -3.32
C ASN A 32 -5.69 -3.93 -2.53
N VAL A 33 -4.78 -3.11 -3.06
CA VAL A 33 -4.44 -1.81 -2.47
C VAL A 33 -4.97 -0.71 -3.38
N LEU A 34 -5.98 0.03 -2.91
CA LEU A 34 -6.50 1.21 -3.57
C LEU A 34 -6.01 2.46 -2.84
N PHE A 35 -5.24 3.29 -3.53
CA PHE A 35 -4.77 4.57 -3.00
C PHE A 35 -5.58 5.72 -3.60
N LEU A 36 -6.37 6.41 -2.77
CA LEU A 36 -7.13 7.60 -3.14
C LEU A 36 -6.39 8.85 -2.66
N PHE A 37 -6.18 9.81 -3.56
CA PHE A 37 -5.44 11.04 -3.27
C PHE A 37 -6.12 12.23 -3.94
N ALA A 38 -6.55 13.18 -3.12
CA ALA A 38 -7.13 14.44 -3.58
C ALA A 38 -6.07 15.55 -3.54
N ASP A 39 -6.07 16.41 -4.56
CA ASP A 39 -5.20 17.60 -4.59
C ASP A 39 -5.84 18.73 -3.78
N ASP A 40 -5.01 19.49 -3.06
CA ASP A 40 -5.40 20.66 -2.25
C ASP A 40 -6.54 20.43 -1.22
N GLN A 41 -6.83 19.19 -0.83
CA GLN A 41 -7.81 18.89 0.19
C GLN A 41 -7.30 19.26 1.59
N CYS A 42 -8.03 20.13 2.29
CA CYS A 42 -7.72 20.51 3.66
C CYS A 42 -8.36 19.53 4.67
N PHE A 43 -7.70 19.34 5.81
CA PHE A 43 -8.17 18.53 6.93
C PHE A 43 -9.62 18.83 7.33
N GLU A 44 -9.98 20.12 7.37
CA GLU A 44 -11.29 20.59 7.83
C GLU A 44 -12.42 20.37 6.83
N THR A 45 -12.11 19.84 5.63
CA THR A 45 -13.09 19.62 4.55
C THR A 45 -13.75 18.25 4.57
N ILE A 46 -13.43 17.41 5.56
CA ILE A 46 -14.10 16.14 5.81
C ILE A 46 -15.03 16.34 7.01
N GLY A 47 -16.32 16.06 6.83
CA GLY A 47 -17.34 16.24 7.86
C GLY A 47 -16.98 15.54 9.18
N SER A 48 -16.41 14.33 9.11
CA SER A 48 -15.95 13.59 10.30
C SER A 48 -14.68 14.13 10.99
N LEU A 49 -14.02 15.17 10.45
CA LEU A 49 -12.77 15.74 10.95
C LEU A 49 -12.82 17.25 11.24
N GLY A 50 -13.83 17.97 10.77
CA GLY A 50 -13.83 19.43 10.87
C GLY A 50 -15.18 20.08 10.67
N LEU A 51 -15.21 21.03 9.74
CA LEU A 51 -16.36 21.91 9.52
C LEU A 51 -17.51 21.13 8.90
N THR A 52 -18.69 21.27 9.48
CA THR A 52 -19.90 20.49 9.14
C THR A 52 -20.65 21.03 7.92
N ASP A 53 -20.18 22.13 7.32
CA ASP A 53 -20.84 22.77 6.18
C ASP A 53 -20.48 22.09 4.84
N ILE A 54 -19.66 21.02 4.88
CA ILE A 54 -19.20 20.28 3.71
C ILE A 54 -19.73 18.84 3.79
N ASP A 55 -20.50 18.46 2.77
CA ASP A 55 -21.07 17.11 2.67
C ASP A 55 -20.07 16.11 2.09
N THR A 56 -19.56 15.21 2.95
CA THR A 56 -18.65 14.13 2.54
C THR A 56 -19.17 12.72 2.83
N PRO A 57 -20.44 12.37 2.52
CA PRO A 57 -21.08 11.15 3.03
C PRO A 57 -20.36 9.84 2.66
N ASN A 58 -19.65 9.81 1.53
CA ASN A 58 -18.85 8.65 1.13
C ASN A 58 -17.55 8.52 1.94
N LEU A 59 -16.88 9.64 2.26
CA LEU A 59 -15.66 9.65 3.06
C LEU A 59 -15.98 9.45 4.55
N ASP A 60 -17.08 10.02 5.04
CA ASP A 60 -17.56 9.81 6.41
C ASP A 60 -17.92 8.32 6.64
N ARG A 61 -18.56 7.69 5.65
CA ARG A 61 -18.82 6.25 5.67
C ARG A 61 -17.54 5.41 5.60
N LEU A 62 -16.51 5.88 4.90
CA LEU A 62 -15.22 5.19 4.86
C LEU A 62 -14.50 5.30 6.22
N ALA A 63 -14.50 6.48 6.82
CA ALA A 63 -13.91 6.74 8.12
C ALA A 63 -14.57 5.92 9.24
N SER A 64 -15.90 5.84 9.27
CA SER A 64 -16.64 5.09 10.30
C SER A 64 -16.44 3.57 10.23
N ARG A 65 -16.04 3.06 9.05
CA ARG A 65 -15.75 1.63 8.81
C ARG A 65 -14.27 1.28 8.88
N GLY A 66 -13.41 2.26 9.16
CA GLY A 66 -11.96 2.11 9.07
C GLY A 66 -11.23 2.80 10.20
N THR A 67 -10.02 3.27 9.90
CA THR A 67 -9.19 4.03 10.84
C THR A 67 -8.98 5.43 10.29
N GLN A 68 -9.24 6.43 11.13
CA GLN A 68 -9.09 7.85 10.80
C GLN A 68 -7.90 8.43 11.56
N PHE A 69 -6.96 9.06 10.85
CA PHE A 69 -5.84 9.77 11.46
C PHE A 69 -6.13 11.26 11.55
N SER A 70 -6.34 11.78 12.76
CA SER A 70 -6.58 13.21 13.00
C SER A 70 -5.31 14.07 12.99
N ARG A 71 -4.13 13.43 12.87
CA ARG A 71 -2.81 14.07 12.95
C ARG A 71 -1.87 13.54 11.86
N ALA A 72 -2.36 13.48 10.63
CA ALA A 72 -1.57 13.18 9.44
C ALA A 72 -1.07 14.48 8.81
N TYR A 73 0.25 14.62 8.63
CA TYR A 73 0.87 15.87 8.17
C TYR A 73 1.62 15.67 6.86
N ASN A 74 1.61 16.72 6.04
CA ASN A 74 2.54 16.89 4.93
C ASN A 74 3.74 17.70 5.43
N MET A 75 4.97 17.23 5.14
CA MET A 75 6.21 17.88 5.59
C MET A 75 6.50 19.24 4.92
N GLY A 76 5.65 19.67 3.99
CA GLY A 76 5.81 20.93 3.27
C GLY A 76 6.54 20.74 1.94
N SER A 77 7.33 21.72 1.55
CA SER A 77 7.93 21.77 0.21
C SER A 77 9.28 22.49 0.19
N TRP A 78 10.13 22.09 -0.76
CA TRP A 78 11.37 22.79 -1.11
C TRP A 78 11.15 23.89 -2.17
N SER A 79 9.89 24.14 -2.55
CA SER A 79 9.50 25.22 -3.48
C SER A 79 8.07 25.70 -3.18
N GLY A 80 7.61 26.78 -3.82
CA GLY A 80 6.23 27.25 -3.69
C GLY A 80 5.16 26.25 -4.17
N ALA A 81 5.54 25.19 -4.90
CA ALA A 81 4.63 24.16 -5.38
C ALA A 81 4.67 22.91 -4.49
N VAL A 82 3.79 22.85 -3.48
CA VAL A 82 3.73 21.73 -2.50
C VAL A 82 3.34 20.40 -3.14
N CYS A 83 2.56 20.42 -4.21
CA CYS A 83 2.09 19.22 -4.90
C CYS A 83 3.25 18.32 -5.39
N VAL A 84 4.31 18.92 -5.96
CA VAL A 84 5.48 18.18 -6.44
C VAL A 84 6.19 17.51 -5.28
N ALA A 85 6.45 18.25 -4.20
CA ALA A 85 7.14 17.71 -3.03
C ALA A 85 6.34 16.59 -2.37
N SER A 86 5.03 16.81 -2.16
CA SER A 86 4.10 15.83 -1.59
C SER A 86 4.08 14.52 -2.37
N ARG A 87 3.91 14.60 -3.70
CA ARG A 87 3.85 13.42 -4.57
C ARG A 87 5.18 12.67 -4.61
N HIS A 88 6.32 13.37 -4.54
CA HIS A 88 7.63 12.73 -4.48
C HIS A 88 7.89 12.05 -3.13
N MET A 89 7.52 12.68 -2.01
CA MET A 89 7.61 12.03 -0.70
C MET A 89 6.73 10.78 -0.65
N LEU A 90 5.50 10.86 -1.17
CA LEU A 90 4.57 9.75 -1.25
C LEU A 90 5.12 8.58 -2.10
N ILE A 91 5.59 8.86 -3.33
CA ILE A 91 5.98 7.80 -4.27
C ILE A 91 7.31 7.12 -3.89
N THR A 92 8.21 7.87 -3.23
CA THR A 92 9.55 7.38 -2.84
C THR A 92 9.62 6.89 -1.39
N GLY A 93 8.64 7.25 -0.54
CA GLY A 93 8.68 7.01 0.91
C GLY A 93 9.74 7.83 1.64
N ARG A 94 10.31 8.87 1.01
CA ARG A 94 11.42 9.66 1.55
C ARG A 94 10.93 10.95 2.20
N GLN A 95 11.66 11.39 3.23
CA GLN A 95 11.50 12.70 3.85
C GLN A 95 11.85 13.83 2.86
N ILE A 96 11.31 15.02 3.08
CA ILE A 96 11.38 16.20 2.18
C ILE A 96 12.74 16.41 1.48
N TRP A 97 13.84 16.49 2.22
CA TRP A 97 15.17 16.76 1.64
C TRP A 97 15.70 15.60 0.78
N ARG A 98 15.37 14.36 1.15
CA ARG A 98 15.75 13.16 0.38
C ARG A 98 14.86 12.97 -0.84
N ALA A 99 13.60 13.37 -0.74
CA ALA A 99 12.65 13.36 -1.86
C ALA A 99 13.02 14.40 -2.92
N GLN A 100 13.59 15.55 -2.54
CA GLN A 100 14.11 16.53 -3.50
C GLN A 100 15.25 15.96 -4.35
N THR A 101 16.24 15.31 -3.71
CA THR A 101 17.33 14.64 -4.42
C THR A 101 16.78 13.56 -5.37
N ALA A 102 15.87 12.71 -4.89
CA ALA A 102 15.21 11.70 -5.72
C ALA A 102 14.49 12.32 -6.94
N SER A 103 13.78 13.44 -6.72
CA SER A 103 13.09 14.18 -7.79
C SER A 103 14.07 14.67 -8.87
N GLN A 104 15.22 15.21 -8.46
CA GLN A 104 16.25 15.67 -9.39
C GLN A 104 16.83 14.51 -10.22
N THR A 105 17.09 13.37 -9.56
CA THR A 105 17.55 12.14 -10.23
C THR A 105 16.51 11.63 -11.24
N LEU A 106 15.24 11.60 -10.88
CA LEU A 106 14.15 11.14 -11.75
C LEU A 106 13.89 12.08 -12.94
N ARG A 107 14.18 13.38 -12.78
CA ARG A 107 13.98 14.42 -13.81
C ARG A 107 15.15 14.57 -14.79
N SER A 108 16.22 13.77 -14.67
CA SER A 108 17.39 13.90 -15.53
C SER A 108 17.00 13.80 -17.02
N GLY A 109 17.40 14.79 -17.83
CA GLY A 109 16.92 14.97 -19.21
C GLY A 109 17.59 14.06 -20.25
N LYS A 110 17.27 14.26 -21.54
CA LYS A 110 17.78 13.43 -22.66
C LYS A 110 19.31 13.42 -22.83
N LYS A 111 20.04 14.40 -22.26
CA LYS A 111 21.51 14.51 -22.30
C LYS A 111 22.14 14.08 -20.97
N SER A 112 21.81 12.87 -20.50
CA SER A 112 22.38 12.31 -19.26
C SER A 112 23.56 11.39 -19.54
N THR A 113 24.55 11.38 -18.65
CA THR A 113 25.63 10.38 -18.65
C THR A 113 25.08 9.00 -18.34
N ASP A 114 25.84 7.95 -18.63
CA ASP A 114 25.38 6.58 -18.38
C ASP A 114 25.25 6.29 -16.88
N GLU A 115 26.08 6.90 -16.04
CA GLU A 115 25.94 6.85 -14.57
C GLU A 115 24.64 7.49 -14.12
N GLN A 116 24.26 8.63 -14.69
CA GLN A 116 23.01 9.32 -14.38
C GLN A 116 21.79 8.50 -14.81
N LYS A 117 21.85 7.85 -15.97
CA LYS A 117 20.79 6.95 -16.42
C LYS A 117 20.64 5.75 -15.49
N ALA A 118 21.75 5.14 -15.07
CA ALA A 118 21.74 4.03 -14.12
C ALA A 118 21.15 4.45 -12.77
N ALA A 119 21.54 5.63 -12.25
CA ALA A 119 20.98 6.17 -11.01
C ALA A 119 19.47 6.44 -11.14
N ARG A 120 19.02 6.99 -12.28
CA ARG A 120 17.58 7.20 -12.55
C ARG A 120 16.82 5.89 -12.57
N GLU A 121 17.36 4.87 -13.23
CA GLU A 121 16.74 3.55 -13.31
C GLU A 121 16.65 2.90 -11.92
N GLN A 122 17.72 2.98 -11.13
CA GLN A 122 17.71 2.51 -9.75
C GLN A 122 16.65 3.24 -8.91
N GLU A 123 16.57 4.57 -9.01
CA GLU A 123 15.58 5.36 -8.29
C GLU A 123 14.15 5.01 -8.72
N PHE A 124 13.91 4.87 -10.02
CA PHE A 124 12.62 4.45 -10.57
C PHE A 124 12.20 3.08 -10.06
N ASN A 125 13.12 2.12 -10.04
CA ASN A 125 12.84 0.78 -9.53
C ASN A 125 12.49 0.77 -8.04
N ASN A 126 12.93 1.75 -7.25
CA ASN A 126 12.64 1.83 -5.83
C ASN A 126 11.29 2.50 -5.49
N LEU A 127 10.54 3.00 -6.46
CA LEU A 127 9.22 3.57 -6.24
C LEU A 127 8.24 2.49 -5.75
N TRP A 128 7.34 2.84 -4.82
CA TRP A 128 6.44 1.84 -4.23
C TRP A 128 5.59 1.06 -5.26
N PRO A 129 5.12 1.64 -6.39
CA PRO A 129 4.39 0.84 -7.39
C PRO A 129 5.28 -0.21 -8.05
N GLN A 130 6.57 0.07 -8.26
CA GLN A 130 7.51 -0.90 -8.81
C GLN A 130 7.84 -2.00 -7.81
N VAL A 131 7.96 -1.65 -6.52
CA VAL A 131 8.11 -2.62 -5.44
C VAL A 131 6.89 -3.54 -5.36
N MET A 132 5.68 -2.97 -5.44
CA MET A 132 4.43 -3.72 -5.44
C MET A 132 4.31 -4.65 -6.66
N GLY A 133 4.62 -4.15 -7.86
CA GLY A 133 4.61 -4.97 -9.08
C GLY A 133 5.57 -6.16 -9.00
N ARG A 134 6.79 -5.97 -8.46
CA ARG A 134 7.73 -7.09 -8.21
C ARG A 134 7.24 -8.07 -7.15
N ALA A 135 6.40 -7.61 -6.21
CA ALA A 135 5.73 -8.47 -5.24
C ALA A 135 4.48 -9.16 -5.82
N GLY A 136 4.14 -8.93 -7.09
CA GLY A 136 3.00 -9.53 -7.77
C GLY A 136 1.66 -8.92 -7.34
N TYR A 137 1.65 -7.61 -7.10
CA TYR A 137 0.44 -6.77 -7.07
C TYR A 137 0.20 -6.12 -8.43
#